data_AF-A0A7S3B6X1-F1
#
_entry.id   AF-A0A7S3B6X1-F1
#
_cell.length_a   1.000
_cell.length_b   1.000
_cell.length_c   1.000
_cell.angle_alpha   90.00
_cell.angle_beta   90.00
_cell.angle_gamma   90.00
#
_symmetry.space_group_name_H-M   'P 1'
#
loop_
_entity.id
_entity.type
_entity.pdbx_description
1 polymer ?
#
loop_
_entity_poly.entity_id
_entity_poly.type
_entity_poly.pdbx_seq_one_letter_code
_entity_poly.pdbx_strand_id
1 'polypeptide(L)'
;IMLLLWGVRAVEPPKLPKGFWKALFPVACFHLVNHVGTCFALSKSAVSFTHVIKSAEPFYYCLVLGLFFRQRFHPLVYLSLVPVVAGVIVAAVTEVHFSAAAFVTANLANLAVCMRTIVSKE
;
A
#
# COMPACT_ATOMS: atom_id res chain seq x y z
N ILE A 1 16.69 7.41 17.36
CA ILE A 1 15.78 8.01 18.37
C ILE A 1 15.21 6.96 19.33
N MET A 2 14.60 5.86 18.85
CA MET A 2 13.99 4.83 19.72
C MET A 2 14.98 4.12 20.65
N LEU A 3 16.19 3.82 20.17
CA LEU A 3 17.25 3.23 21.01
C LEU A 3 17.64 4.14 22.18
N LEU A 4 17.64 5.46 21.97
CA LEU A 4 17.87 6.44 23.04
C LEU A 4 16.69 6.43 24.02
N LEU A 5 15.44 6.46 23.52
CA LEU A 5 14.23 6.45 24.35
C LEU A 5 14.09 5.18 25.21
N TRP A 6 14.50 4.01 24.71
CA TRP A 6 14.59 2.78 25.49
C TRP A 6 15.71 2.85 26.54
N GLY A 7 16.86 3.45 26.17
CA GLY A 7 17.99 3.67 27.07
C GLY A 7 17.64 4.56 28.27
N VAL A 8 16.87 5.64 28.05
CA VAL A 8 16.35 6.50 29.13
C VAL A 8 15.06 5.97 29.77
N ARG A 9 14.57 4.79 29.36
CA ARG A 9 13.28 4.19 29.79
C ARG A 9 12.06 5.12 29.63
N ALA A 10 12.13 6.08 28.72
CA ALA A 10 11.00 6.95 28.39
C ALA A 10 9.91 6.20 27.61
N VAL A 11 10.27 5.09 26.96
CA VAL A 11 9.36 4.18 26.25
C VAL A 11 9.74 2.75 26.63
N GLU A 12 8.76 1.92 26.96
CA GLU A 12 9.00 0.50 27.21
C GLU A 12 9.38 -0.22 25.90
N PRO A 13 10.46 -1.04 25.91
CA PRO A 13 10.82 -1.81 24.73
C PRO A 13 9.74 -2.85 24.42
N PRO A 14 9.40 -3.07 23.14
CA PRO A 14 8.37 -4.03 22.76
C PRO A 14 8.79 -5.44 23.18
N LYS A 15 7.84 -6.22 23.70
CA LYS A 15 8.05 -7.65 23.97
C LYS A 15 8.05 -8.39 22.64
N LEU A 16 9.14 -9.08 22.32
CA LEU A 16 9.35 -9.79 21.05
C LEU A 16 9.32 -11.31 21.27
N PRO A 17 8.13 -11.93 21.44
CA PRO A 17 8.05 -13.38 21.56
C PRO A 17 8.56 -14.06 20.29
N LYS A 18 9.08 -15.29 20.37
CA LYS A 18 9.66 -16.00 19.21
C LYS A 18 8.68 -16.15 18.03
N GLY A 19 7.37 -16.21 18.29
CA GLY A 19 6.32 -16.25 17.25
C GLY A 19 6.14 -14.93 16.48
N PHE A 20 6.52 -13.80 17.09
CA PHE A 20 6.41 -12.47 16.48
C PHE A 20 7.20 -12.37 15.17
N TRP A 21 8.41 -12.92 15.13
CA TRP A 21 9.25 -12.87 13.93
C TRP A 21 8.64 -13.62 12.74
N LYS A 22 7.94 -14.73 13.01
CA LYS A 22 7.22 -15.48 11.96
C LYS A 22 6.04 -14.69 11.40
N ALA A 23 5.30 -13.97 12.25
CA ALA A 23 4.21 -13.10 11.83
C ALA A 23 4.71 -11.82 11.13
N LEU A 24 5.82 -11.26 11.59
CA LEU A 24 6.42 -10.05 11.03
C LEU A 24 7.01 -10.26 9.64
N PHE A 25 7.60 -11.44 9.39
CA PHE A 25 8.29 -11.72 8.14
C PHE A 25 7.44 -11.44 6.87
N PRO A 26 6.21 -11.98 6.71
CA PRO A 26 5.39 -11.67 5.53
C PRO A 26 5.01 -10.18 5.45
N VAL A 27 4.72 -9.53 6.57
CA VAL A 27 4.43 -8.08 6.63
C VAL A 27 5.62 -7.27 6.12
N ALA A 28 6.84 -7.62 6.55
CA ALA A 28 8.06 -6.96 6.13
C ALA A 28 8.34 -7.17 4.63
N CYS A 29 8.11 -8.37 4.10
CA CYS A 29 8.25 -8.66 2.67
C CYS A 29 7.29 -7.81 1.83
N PHE A 30 6.01 -7.75 2.19
CA PHE A 30 5.05 -6.90 1.46
C PHE A 30 5.39 -5.41 1.58
N HIS A 31 5.85 -4.98 2.75
CA HIS A 31 6.31 -3.60 2.94
C HIS A 31 7.49 -3.26 2.03
N LEU A 32 8.47 -4.17 1.92
CA LEU A 32 9.63 -4.01 1.03
C LEU A 32 9.20 -3.89 -0.43
N VAL A 33 8.31 -4.76 -0.90
CA VAL A 33 7.78 -4.72 -2.27
C VAL A 33 7.08 -3.39 -2.54
N ASN A 34 6.21 -2.94 -1.64
CA ASN A 34 5.57 -1.63 -1.76
C ASN A 34 6.59 -0.49 -1.79
N HIS A 35 7.62 -0.54 -0.93
CA HIS A 35 8.63 0.51 -0.86
C HIS A 35 9.45 0.59 -2.15
N VAL A 36 10.03 -0.52 -2.59
CA VAL A 36 10.83 -0.59 -3.82
C VAL A 36 10.00 -0.22 -5.04
N GLY A 37 8.78 -0.76 -5.17
CA GLY A 37 7.88 -0.44 -6.28
C GLY A 37 7.48 1.03 -6.33
N THR A 38 7.25 1.64 -5.16
CA THR A 38 6.96 3.09 -5.07
C THR A 38 8.18 3.91 -5.45
N CYS A 39 9.37 3.59 -4.94
CA CYS A 39 10.61 4.28 -5.30
C CYS A 39 10.92 4.17 -6.79
N PHE A 40 10.69 3.00 -7.40
CA PHE A 40 10.85 2.82 -8.83
C PHE A 40 9.87 3.69 -9.63
N ALA A 41 8.60 3.74 -9.25
CA ALA A 41 7.60 4.59 -9.90
C ALA A 41 7.96 6.08 -9.80
N LEU A 42 8.42 6.53 -8.62
CA LEU A 42 8.90 7.90 -8.40
C LEU A 42 10.14 8.22 -9.23
N SER A 43 10.99 7.24 -9.53
CA SER A 43 12.17 7.44 -10.39
C SER A 43 11.82 7.55 -11.89
N LYS A 44 10.62 7.12 -12.29
CA LYS A 44 10.21 7.00 -13.69
C LYS A 44 9.03 7.89 -14.07
N SER A 45 8.46 8.63 -13.13
CA SER A 45 7.30 9.49 -13.36
C SER A 45 7.28 10.68 -12.40
N ALA A 46 6.38 11.64 -12.63
CA ALA A 46 6.17 12.73 -11.70
C ALA A 46 5.75 12.22 -10.31
N VAL A 47 6.27 12.87 -9.26
CA VAL A 47 5.94 12.54 -7.87
C VAL A 47 4.43 12.65 -7.62
N SER A 48 3.81 13.71 -8.15
CA SER A 48 2.36 13.91 -8.10
C SER A 48 1.60 12.76 -8.76
N PHE A 49 2.00 12.34 -9.96
CA PHE A 49 1.37 11.24 -10.68
C PHE A 49 1.46 9.91 -9.93
N THR A 50 2.63 9.59 -9.37
CA THR A 50 2.80 8.39 -8.55
C THR A 50 1.86 8.41 -7.35
N HIS A 51 1.73 9.53 -6.65
CA HIS A 51 0.81 9.64 -5.51
C HIS A 51 -0.67 9.54 -5.92
N VAL A 52 -1.04 10.03 -7.11
CA VAL A 52 -2.39 9.83 -7.66
C VAL A 52 -2.65 8.35 -7.92
N ILE A 53 -1.72 7.60 -8.54
CA ILE A 53 -1.91 6.15 -8.71
C ILE A 53 -2.02 5.47 -7.34
N LYS A 54 -1.22 5.89 -6.36
CA LYS A 54 -1.25 5.32 -5.01
C LYS A 54 -2.53 5.59 -4.24
N SER A 55 -3.30 6.63 -4.58
CA SER A 55 -4.61 6.86 -3.97
C SER A 55 -5.65 5.79 -4.36
N ALA A 56 -5.32 4.89 -5.29
CA ALA A 56 -6.14 3.72 -5.63
C ALA A 56 -6.04 2.57 -4.61
N GLU A 57 -5.24 2.67 -3.55
CA GLU A 57 -5.16 1.66 -2.48
C GLU A 57 -6.53 1.10 -1.99
N PRO A 58 -7.58 1.91 -1.72
CA PRO A 58 -8.89 1.39 -1.31
C PRO A 58 -9.56 0.50 -2.35
N PHE A 59 -9.29 0.70 -3.65
CA PHE A 59 -9.78 -0.18 -4.71
C PHE A 59 -9.14 -1.57 -4.58
N TYR A 60 -7.81 -1.62 -4.41
CA TYR A 60 -7.09 -2.88 -4.22
C TYR A 60 -7.51 -3.61 -2.94
N TYR A 61 -7.79 -2.86 -1.87
CA TYR A 61 -8.31 -3.41 -0.63
C TYR A 61 -9.66 -4.11 -0.81
N CYS A 62 -10.62 -3.44 -1.43
CA CYS A 62 -11.93 -4.03 -1.71
C CYS A 62 -11.83 -5.22 -2.67
N LEU A 63 -10.94 -5.15 -3.67
CA LEU A 63 -10.70 -6.22 -4.63
C LEU A 63 -10.17 -7.49 -3.94
N VAL A 64 -9.11 -7.38 -3.15
CA VAL A 64 -8.50 -8.53 -2.48
C VAL A 64 -9.47 -9.16 -1.47
N LEU A 65 -10.13 -8.35 -0.64
CA LEU A 65 -11.08 -8.87 0.35
C LEU A 65 -12.34 -9.44 -0.29
N GLY A 66 -12.82 -8.85 -1.37
CA GLY A 66 -13.96 -9.38 -2.13
C GLY A 66 -13.65 -10.71 -2.81
N LEU A 67 -12.48 -10.84 -3.44
CA LEU A 67 -12.11 -12.04 -4.20
C LEU A 67 -11.62 -13.19 -3.31
N PHE A 68 -10.73 -12.93 -2.37
CA PHE A 68 -10.06 -13.98 -1.59
C PHE A 68 -10.75 -14.26 -0.24
N PHE A 69 -11.34 -13.24 0.38
CA PHE A 69 -11.97 -13.37 1.70
C PHE A 69 -13.51 -13.34 1.64
N ARG A 70 -14.09 -13.23 0.43
CA ARG A 70 -15.54 -13.17 0.17
C ARG A 70 -16.27 -12.11 1.00
N GLN A 71 -15.57 -11.05 1.43
CA GLN A 71 -16.18 -9.93 2.14
C GLN A 71 -17.00 -9.07 1.18
N ARG A 72 -18.18 -8.65 1.63
CA ARG A 72 -19.03 -7.71 0.90
C ARG A 72 -19.07 -6.38 1.64
N PHE A 73 -18.86 -5.30 0.90
CA PHE A 73 -18.90 -3.95 1.43
C PHE A 73 -20.28 -3.32 1.18
N HIS A 74 -20.59 -2.26 1.93
CA HIS A 74 -21.80 -1.48 1.71
C HIS A 74 -21.81 -0.90 0.27
N PRO A 75 -22.96 -0.82 -0.42
CA PRO A 75 -23.03 -0.28 -1.79
C PRO A 75 -22.36 1.09 -1.98
N LEU A 76 -22.42 1.95 -0.96
CA LEU A 76 -21.74 3.26 -0.96
C LEU A 76 -20.22 3.16 -1.09
N VAL A 77 -19.59 2.08 -0.64
CA VAL A 77 -18.15 1.84 -0.83
C VAL A 77 -17.85 1.61 -2.30
N TYR A 78 -18.64 0.79 -2.99
CA TYR A 78 -18.46 0.58 -4.42
C TYR A 78 -18.71 1.87 -5.22
N LEU A 79 -19.71 2.66 -4.82
CA LEU A 79 -19.96 3.97 -5.44
C LEU A 79 -18.82 4.95 -5.21
N SER A 80 -18.17 4.96 -4.04
CA SER A 80 -17.02 5.83 -3.78
C SER A 80 -15.75 5.39 -4.50
N LEU A 81 -15.62 4.10 -4.87
CA LEU A 81 -14.52 3.62 -5.71
C LEU A 81 -14.61 4.13 -7.16
N VAL A 82 -15.79 4.42 -7.67
CA VAL A 82 -15.98 4.93 -9.04
C VAL A 82 -15.20 6.23 -9.27
N PRO A 83 -15.38 7.32 -8.48
CA PRO A 83 -14.60 8.54 -8.67
C PRO A 83 -13.11 8.36 -8.39
N VAL A 84 -12.72 7.45 -7.49
CA VAL A 84 -11.29 7.16 -7.22
C VAL A 84 -10.62 6.57 -8.45
N VAL A 85 -11.20 5.51 -9.02
CA VAL A 85 -10.64 4.85 -10.21
C VAL A 85 -10.72 5.77 -11.42
N ALA A 86 -11.83 6.51 -11.59
CA ALA A 86 -11.96 7.51 -12.65
C ALA A 86 -10.88 8.59 -12.56
N GLY A 87 -10.60 9.11 -11.36
CA GLY A 87 -9.55 10.10 -11.13
C GLY A 87 -8.16 9.60 -11.54
N VAL A 88 -7.84 8.35 -11.20
CA VAL A 88 -6.56 7.72 -11.59
C VAL A 88 -6.47 7.54 -13.11
N ILE A 89 -7.56 7.14 -13.76
CA ILE A 89 -7.61 6.99 -15.22
C ILE A 89 -7.42 8.34 -15.90
N VAL A 90 -8.15 9.38 -15.46
CA VAL A 90 -8.02 10.73 -16.01
C VAL A 90 -6.59 11.22 -15.86
N ALA A 91 -6.00 11.10 -14.67
CA ALA A 91 -4.61 11.49 -14.44
C ALA A 91 -3.62 10.74 -15.34
N ALA A 92 -3.82 9.43 -15.56
CA ALA A 92 -2.95 8.62 -16.42
C ALA A 92 -3.03 9.03 -17.90
N VAL A 93 -4.23 9.38 -18.39
CA VAL A 93 -4.44 9.83 -19.77
C VAL A 93 -3.91 11.25 -19.99
N THR A 94 -3.94 12.11 -18.97
CA THR A 94 -3.48 13.50 -19.06
C THR A 94 -2.03 13.71 -18.68
N GLU A 95 -1.32 12.66 -18.25
CA GLU A 95 0.07 12.77 -17.80
C GLU A 95 1.02 12.98 -18.99
N VAL A 96 1.73 14.11 -18.99
CA VAL A 96 2.62 14.54 -20.09
C VAL A 96 3.79 13.57 -20.26
N HIS A 97 4.30 13.02 -19.16
CA HIS A 97 5.42 12.07 -19.15
C HIS A 97 4.96 10.70 -18.66
N PHE A 98 3.90 10.17 -19.27
CA PHE A 98 3.37 8.87 -18.89
C PHE A 98 4.41 7.76 -19.05
N SER A 99 4.60 6.98 -17.98
CA SER A 99 5.45 5.79 -17.97
C SER A 99 4.62 4.58 -17.59
N ALA A 100 4.41 3.67 -18.55
CA ALA A 100 3.68 2.42 -18.31
C ALA A 100 4.36 1.58 -17.21
N ALA A 101 5.70 1.59 -17.17
CA ALA A 101 6.46 0.91 -16.13
C ALA A 101 6.14 1.51 -14.75
N ALA A 102 6.18 2.84 -14.60
CA ALA A 102 5.84 3.51 -13.34
C ALA A 102 4.39 3.22 -12.92
N PHE A 103 3.46 3.25 -13.88
CA PHE A 103 2.05 2.96 -13.65
C PHE A 103 1.83 1.54 -13.13
N VAL A 104 2.42 0.53 -13.77
CA VAL A 104 2.31 -0.87 -13.34
C VAL A 104 2.96 -1.07 -11.98
N THR A 105 4.16 -0.53 -11.74
CA THR A 105 4.85 -0.72 -10.46
C THR A 105 4.18 0.00 -9.29
N ALA A 106 3.57 1.17 -9.53
CA ALA A 106 2.80 1.88 -8.51
C ALA A 106 1.51 1.11 -8.14
N ASN A 107 0.83 0.52 -9.13
CA ASN A 107 -0.32 -0.34 -8.90
C ASN A 107 0.06 -1.64 -8.17
N LEU A 108 1.19 -2.25 -8.51
CA LEU A 108 1.73 -3.40 -7.78
C LEU A 108 2.08 -3.02 -6.33
N ALA A 109 2.61 -1.82 -6.10
CA ALA A 109 2.87 -1.31 -4.76
C ALA A 109 1.57 -1.16 -3.95
N ASN A 110 0.46 -0.72 -4.56
CA ASN A 110 -0.86 -0.69 -3.93
C ASN A 110 -1.36 -2.08 -3.52
N LEU A 111 -1.14 -3.09 -4.37
CA LEU A 111 -1.47 -4.47 -4.02
C LEU A 111 -0.61 -4.97 -2.85
N ALA A 112 0.69 -4.67 -2.85
CA ALA A 112 1.60 -5.06 -1.78
C ALA A 112 1.26 -4.39 -0.45
N VAL A 113 0.95 -3.10 -0.43
CA VAL A 113 0.52 -2.42 0.82
C VAL A 113 -0.83 -2.96 1.31
N CYS A 114 -1.75 -3.32 0.40
CA CYS A 114 -2.99 -3.99 0.77
C CYS A 114 -2.73 -5.33 1.45
N MET A 115 -1.89 -6.19 0.87
CA MET A 115 -1.51 -7.48 1.47
C MET A 115 -0.83 -7.29 2.82
N ARG A 116 0.07 -6.31 2.93
CA ARG A 116 0.68 -5.92 4.21
C ARG A 116 -0.39 -5.59 5.24
N THR A 117 -1.37 -4.77 4.88
CA THR A 117 -2.43 -4.31 5.78
C THR A 117 -3.32 -5.46 6.24
N ILE A 118 -3.69 -6.37 5.35
CA ILE A 118 -4.49 -7.56 5.70
C ILE A 118 -3.69 -8.47 6.63
N VAL A 119 -2.47 -8.85 6.25
CA VAL A 119 -1.62 -9.76 7.04
C VAL A 119 -1.15 -9.14 8.36
N SER A 120 -1.11 -7.81 8.47
CA SER A 120 -0.75 -7.14 9.74
C SER A 120 -1.88 -7.10 10.77
N LYS A 121 -3.12 -7.32 10.35
CA LYS A 121 -4.31 -7.23 11.20
C LYS A 121 -4.81 -8.60 11.68
N GLU A 122 -4.42 -9.67 10.99
CA GLU A 122 -4.64 -11.08 11.36
C GLU A 122 -3.47 -11.61 12.21
#